data_AF-A0A2V8PAE7-F1
#
_entry.id   AF-A0A2V8PAE7-F1
#
_cell.length_a   1.000
_cell.length_b   1.000
_cell.length_c   1.000
_cell.angle_alpha   90.00
_cell.angle_beta   90.00
_cell.angle_gamma   90.00
#
_symmetry.space_group_name_H-M   'P 1'
#
loop_
_entity.id
_entity.type
_entity.pdbx_description
1 polymer ?
#
loop_
_entity_poly.entity_id
_entity_poly.type
_entity_poly.pdbx_seq_one_letter_code
_entity_poly.pdbx_strand_id
1 'polypeptide(L)' 'EFYVMGGENTTSVYNRVDVYNPTSQTWRLEAAMPTALHGISPVTTDGRIFVAGGGVQAGQSTSTILQIFSR' A
#
# COMPACT_ATOMS: atom_id res chain seq x y z
N GLU A 1 -4.00 0.91 14.64
CA GLU A 1 -3.95 1.74 13.43
C GLU A 1 -4.16 0.85 12.22
N PHE A 2 -4.80 1.37 11.18
CA PHE A 2 -5.02 0.65 9.93
C PHE A 2 -4.30 1.38 8.80
N TYR A 3 -3.43 0.66 8.09
CA TYR A 3 -2.71 1.18 6.93
C TYR A 3 -3.52 0.88 5.68
N VAL A 4 -3.79 1.92 4.90
CA VAL A 4 -4.42 1.84 3.58
C VAL A 4 -3.36 2.21 2.56
N MET A 5 -2.94 1.25 1.74
CA MET A 5 -1.77 1.37 0.88
C MET A 5 -2.15 1.13 -0.57
N GLY A 6 -1.71 2.03 -1.45
CA GLY A 6 -1.81 1.88 -2.89
C GLY A 6 -3.24 1.92 -3.44
N GLY A 7 -3.52 1.04 -4.39
CA GLY A 7 -4.79 0.97 -5.10
C GLY A 7 -4.73 1.63 -6.49
N GLU A 8 -5.83 1.56 -7.22
CA GLU A 8 -5.96 2.10 -8.57
C GLU A 8 -7.30 2.78 -8.79
N ASN A 9 -7.35 3.66 -9.78
CA ASN A 9 -8.57 4.01 -10.48
C ASN A 9 -8.44 3.53 -11.94
N THR A 10 -9.34 3.97 -12.83
CA THR A 10 -9.34 3.52 -14.24
C THR A 10 -8.10 3.92 -15.04
N THR A 11 -7.29 4.88 -14.57
CA THR A 11 -6.16 5.44 -15.33
C THR A 11 -4.85 5.50 -14.55
N SER A 12 -4.88 5.32 -13.24
CA SER A 12 -3.75 5.57 -12.34
C SER A 12 -3.64 4.52 -11.26
N VAL A 13 -2.40 4.17 -10.93
CA VAL A 13 -2.02 3.40 -9.75
C VAL A 13 -1.40 4.34 -8.72
N TYR A 14 -1.72 4.14 -7.45
CA TYR A 14 -1.26 5.02 -6.37
C TYR A 14 -0.16 4.37 -5.54
N ASN A 15 0.76 5.19 -5.04
CA ASN A 15 1.72 4.82 -4.02
C ASN A 15 1.38 5.42 -2.65
N ARG A 16 0.18 6.00 -2.52
CA ARG A 16 -0.27 6.69 -1.31
C ARG A 16 -0.43 5.72 -0.15
N VAL A 17 -0.08 6.18 1.04
CA VAL A 17 -0.31 5.48 2.30
C VAL A 17 -1.06 6.41 3.25
N ASP A 18 -2.28 6.03 3.61
CA ASP A 18 -3.06 6.70 4.65
C ASP A 18 -3.17 5.79 5.87
N VAL A 19 -3.08 6.37 7.06
CA VAL A 19 -3.25 5.64 8.32
C VAL A 19 -4.49 6.12 9.06
N TYR A 20 -5.41 5.20 9.32
CA TYR A 20 -6.58 5.43 10.14
C TYR A 20 -6.30 5.06 11.60
N ASN A 21 -6.57 6.00 12.50
CA ASN A 21 -6.60 5.75 13.93
C ASN A 21 -8.06 5.56 14.39
N PRO A 22 -8.48 4.35 14.79
CA PRO A 22 -9.87 4.10 15.20
C PRO A 22 -10.24 4.73 16.55
N THR A 23 -9.26 5.07 17.39
CA THR A 23 -9.51 5.71 18.70
C THR A 23 -9.84 7.18 18.54
N SER A 24 -9.05 7.91 17.74
CA SER A 24 -9.29 9.33 17.45
C SER A 24 -10.20 9.57 16.25
N GLN A 25 -10.53 8.53 15.49
CA GLN A 25 -11.31 8.57 14.25
C GLN A 25 -10.72 9.52 13.19
N THR A 26 -9.39 9.63 13.17
CA THR A 26 -8.69 10.53 12.26
C THR A 26 -7.85 9.75 11.27
N TRP A 27 -7.63 10.39 10.12
CA TRP A 27 -6.69 9.96 9.11
C TRP A 27 -5.44 10.83 9.19
N ARG A 28 -4.29 10.22 8.88
CA ARG A 28 -3.07 10.96 8.56
C ARG A 28 -2.42 10.38 7.31
N LEU A 29 -1.67 11.24 6.62
CA LEU A 29 -0.80 10.82 5.53
C LEU A 29 0.51 10.27 6.09
N GLU A 30 0.96 9.14 5.57
CA GLU A 30 2.29 8.57 5.85
C GLU A 30 3.22 8.70 4.64
N ALA A 31 4.48 8.32 4.82
CA ALA A 31 5.43 8.19 3.72
C ALA A 31 4.86 7.29 2.61
N ALA A 32 4.91 7.78 1.37
CA ALA A 32 4.44 7.03 0.22
C ALA A 32 5.29 5.78 -0.04
N MET A 33 4.68 4.75 -0.65
CA MET A 33 5.42 3.60 -1.14
C MET A 33 6.42 4.04 -2.24
N PRO A 34 7.64 3.47 -2.29
CA PRO A 34 8.57 3.66 -3.39
C PRO A 34 7.98 3.37 -4.78
N THR A 35 7.08 2.39 -4.88
CA THR A 35 6.38 2.07 -6.13
C THR A 35 4.87 2.03 -5.91
N ALA A 36 4.13 2.65 -6.83
CA ALA A 36 2.69 2.58 -6.88
C ALA A 36 2.25 1.16 -7.23
N LEU A 37 1.38 0.58 -6.40
CA LEU A 37 0.90 -0.79 -6.57
C LEU A 37 -0.60 -0.90 -6.31
N HIS A 38 -1.30 -1.69 -7.13
CA HIS A 38 -2.67 -2.14 -6.88
C HIS A 38 -2.74 -3.67 -6.86
N GLY A 39 -3.91 -4.21 -6.47
CA GLY A 39 -4.11 -5.65 -6.36
C GLY A 39 -3.19 -6.32 -5.33
N ILE A 40 -2.79 -5.56 -4.30
CA ILE A 40 -1.86 -6.02 -3.26
C ILE A 40 -2.59 -6.61 -2.06
N SER A 41 -1.93 -7.50 -1.33
CA SER A 41 -2.37 -8.04 -0.05
C SER A 41 -1.21 -8.00 0.95
N PRO A 42 -1.03 -6.87 1.66
CA PRO A 42 0.07 -6.72 2.60
C PRO A 42 -0.02 -7.71 3.78
N VAL A 43 1.14 -8.21 4.22
CA VAL A 43 1.25 -9.10 5.40
C VAL A 43 2.13 -8.45 6.45
N THR A 44 1.70 -8.48 7.71
CA THR A 44 2.48 -8.00 8.85
C THR A 44 3.14 -9.15 9.59
N THR A 45 4.46 -9.11 9.74
CA THR A 45 5.22 -10.04 10.58
C THR A 45 6.54 -9.41 11.02
N ASP A 46 7.05 -9.80 12.19
CA ASP A 46 8.30 -9.28 12.77
C ASP A 46 8.41 -7.75 12.77
N GLY A 47 7.31 -7.06 13.12
CA GLY A 47 7.26 -5.60 13.17
C GLY A 47 7.37 -4.90 11.80
N ARG A 48 7.21 -5.63 10.70
CA ARG A 48 7.33 -5.12 9.33
C ARG A 48 6.06 -5.39 8.53
N ILE A 49 5.87 -4.61 7.46
CA ILE A 49 4.83 -4.82 6.45
C ILE A 49 5.51 -5.30 5.16
N PHE A 50 5.04 -6.41 4.63
CA PHE A 50 5.51 -7.00 3.38
C PHE A 50 4.44 -6.84 2.31
N VAL A 51 4.81 -6.28 1.16
CA VAL A 51 3.96 -6.13 -0.02
C VAL A 51 4.63 -6.84 -1.19
N ALA A 52 4.06 -7.96 -1.63
CA ALA A 52 4.59 -8.77 -2.72
C ALA A 52 3.69 -8.70 -3.95
N GLY A 53 4.30 -8.50 -5.12
CA GLY A 53 3.60 -8.42 -6.40
C GLY A 53 2.74 -7.17 -6.54
N GLY A 54 1.51 -7.36 -7.03
CA GLY A 54 0.62 -6.28 -7.44
C GLY A 54 0.97 -5.72 -8.83
N GLY A 55 0.14 -4.83 -9.35
CA GLY A 55 0.33 -4.20 -10.65
C GLY A 55 0.84 -2.77 -10.55
N VAL A 56 1.59 -2.33 -11.56
CA VAL A 56 2.18 -0.98 -11.65
C VAL A 56 1.46 -0.08 -12.67
N GLN A 57 0.51 -0.65 -13.41
CA GLN A 57 -0.34 0.03 -14.40
C GLN A 57 -1.80 -0.37 -14.16
N ALA A 58 -2.72 0.58 -14.33
CA ALA A 58 -4.14 0.32 -14.07
C ALA A 58 -4.67 -0.87 -14.89
N GLY A 59 -5.55 -1.69 -14.30
CA GLY A 59 -6.10 -2.90 -14.89
C GLY A 59 -5.38 -4.17 -14.42
N GLN A 60 -5.29 -5.21 -15.26
CA GLN A 60 -4.83 -6.55 -14.83
C GLN A 60 -3.29 -6.70 -14.86
N SER A 61 -2.53 -5.62 -14.64
CA SER A 61 -1.07 -5.72 -14.64
C SER A 61 -0.54 -6.41 -13.38
N THR A 62 0.65 -7.00 -13.50
CA THR A 62 1.34 -7.68 -12.39
C THR A 62 2.82 -7.32 -12.40
N SER A 63 3.50 -7.58 -11.28
CA SER A 63 4.92 -7.29 -11.09
C SER A 63 5.58 -8.34 -10.19
N THR A 64 6.91 -8.34 -10.17
CA THR A 64 7.74 -9.16 -9.26
C THR A 64 8.29 -8.35 -8.08
N ILE A 65 7.70 -7.19 -7.81
CA ILE A 65 8.18 -6.25 -6.78
C ILE A 65 7.92 -6.82 -5.38
N LEU A 66 8.90 -6.66 -4.50
CA LEU A 66 8.75 -6.83 -3.05
C LEU A 66 9.12 -5.52 -2.37
N GLN A 67 8.18 -4.92 -1.64
CA GLN A 67 8.42 -3.77 -0.78
C GLN A 67 8.28 -4.20 0.69
N ILE A 68 9.23 -3.79 1.52
CA ILE A 68 9.25 -4.09 2.96
C ILE A 68 9.35 -2.77 3.70
N PHE A 69 8.41 -2.53 4.62
CA PHE A 69 8.33 -1.32 5.41
C PHE A 69 8.60 -1.65 6.88
N SER A 70 9.43 -0.85 7.54
CA SER A 70 9.45 -0.79 9.01
C SER A 70 8.20 -0.05 9.49
N ARG A 71 7.57 -0.55 10.55
CA ARG A 71 6.53 0.20 11.27
C ARG A 71 7.11 1.43 11.95
#